data_AF-A0A1V3QCF3-F1
#
_entry.id   AF-A0A1V3QCF3-F1
#
_cell.length_a   1.000
_cell.length_b   1.000
_cell.length_c   1.000
_cell.angle_alpha   90.00
_cell.angle_beta   90.00
_cell.angle_gamma   90.00
#
_symmetry.space_group_name_H-M   'P 1'
#
loop_
_entity.id
_entity.type
_entity.pdbx_description
1 polymer ?
#
loop_
_entity_poly.entity_id
_entity_poly.type
_entity_poly.pdbx_seq_one_letter_code
_entity_poly.pdbx_strand_id
1 'polypeptide(L)'
;MAIDIARERLRQLQIDWRNLLPLVGGTVLLVLGLFCAWQTWLIADEGNAIARVHAAQDQAVHALADEIATQRGKVEKVLAAADPATLMSDPVQSAIALRKQLPQVEKLELYSGDLHEVLKANYREFGYAKAAQLMAAQGAEGTPLAQSVSYGGSDRR
;
A
#
# COMPACT_ATOMS: atom_id res chain seq x y z
N MET A 1 77.32 10.50 26.96
CA MET A 1 77.20 11.48 25.85
C MET A 1 75.96 11.27 24.97
N ALA A 2 75.64 10.06 24.48
CA ALA A 2 74.42 9.83 23.69
C ALA A 2 73.10 9.96 24.50
N ILE A 3 73.15 9.66 25.81
CA ILE A 3 71.97 9.73 26.70
C ILE A 3 71.58 11.18 27.04
N ASP A 4 72.54 12.11 27.07
CA ASP A 4 72.26 13.52 27.37
C ASP A 4 71.57 14.24 26.21
N ILE A 5 71.95 13.93 24.97
CA ILE A 5 71.34 14.49 23.75
C ILE A 5 69.88 14.02 23.61
N ALA A 6 69.59 12.76 23.97
CA ALA A 6 68.21 12.25 23.98
C ALA A 6 67.36 12.92 25.07
N ARG A 7 67.96 13.24 26.22
CA ARG A 7 67.28 13.88 27.34
C ARG A 7 67.02 15.38 27.11
N GLU A 8 67.86 16.06 26.34
CA GLU A 8 67.65 17.45 25.90
C GLU A 8 66.59 17.57 24.79
N ARG A 9 66.57 16.63 23.82
CA ARG A 9 65.50 16.57 22.81
C ARG A 9 64.12 16.35 23.43
N LEU A 10 64.01 15.49 24.44
CA LEU A 10 62.75 15.29 25.18
C LEU A 10 62.33 16.52 26.00
N ARG A 11 63.29 17.37 26.41
CA ARG A 11 63.03 18.61 27.16
C ARG A 11 62.60 19.75 26.24
N GLN A 12 63.11 19.81 25.00
CA GLN A 12 62.59 20.69 23.93
C GLN A 12 61.23 20.21 23.39
N LEU A 13 60.92 18.92 23.55
CA LEU A 13 59.58 18.36 23.37
C LEU A 13 58.73 18.50 24.65
N GLN A 14 58.92 19.57 25.43
CA GLN A 14 57.86 20.08 26.29
C GLN A 14 56.76 20.67 25.38
N ILE A 15 56.08 19.75 24.71
CA ILE A 15 54.84 19.96 23.99
C ILE A 15 53.95 20.74 24.93
N ASP A 16 53.67 21.99 24.56
CA ASP A 16 52.94 22.95 25.36
C ASP A 16 51.46 22.52 25.38
N TRP A 17 51.20 21.46 26.15
CA TRP A 17 49.93 20.74 26.22
C TRP A 17 48.78 21.69 26.49
N ARG A 18 49.06 22.77 27.23
CA ARG A 18 48.10 23.81 27.60
C ARG A 18 47.63 24.65 26.41
N ASN A 19 48.47 24.81 25.38
CA ASN A 19 48.12 25.49 24.13
C ASN A 19 47.57 24.53 23.06
N LEU A 20 47.96 23.26 23.08
CA LEU A 20 47.45 22.26 22.14
C LEU A 20 46.06 21.71 22.53
N LEU A 21 45.75 21.63 23.83
CA LEU A 21 44.44 21.22 24.33
C LEU A 21 43.25 22.02 23.76
N PRO A 22 43.24 23.37 23.75
CA PRO A 22 42.14 24.13 23.17
C PRO A 22 42.05 23.97 21.65
N LEU A 23 43.17 23.75 20.98
CA LEU A 23 43.23 23.61 19.53
C LEU A 23 42.69 22.24 19.07
N VAL A 24 43.05 21.18 19.80
CA VAL A 24 42.50 19.82 19.64
C VAL A 24 41.03 19.80 20.05
N GLY A 25 40.66 20.46 21.15
CA GLY A 25 39.27 20.59 21.58
C GLY A 25 38.40 21.31 20.54
N GLY A 26 38.91 22.39 19.95
CA GLY A 26 38.23 23.12 18.88
C GLY A 26 38.05 22.28 17.62
N THR A 27 39.06 21.53 17.19
CA THR A 27 38.95 20.64 16.04
C THR A 27 37.99 19.48 16.29
N VAL A 28 38.01 18.89 17.49
CA VAL A 28 37.05 17.85 17.88
C VAL A 28 35.62 18.39 17.88
N LEU A 29 35.39 19.59 18.40
CA LEU A 29 34.06 20.23 18.39
C LEU A 29 33.57 20.52 16.97
N LEU A 30 34.46 20.97 16.07
CA LEU A 30 34.10 21.19 14.66
C LEU A 30 33.75 19.87 13.95
N VAL A 31 34.54 18.82 14.17
CA VAL A 31 34.27 17.50 13.59
C VAL A 31 32.96 16.93 14.13
N LEU A 32 32.69 17.08 15.43
CA LEU A 32 31.42 16.66 16.04
C LEU A 32 30.23 17.45 15.49
N GLY A 33 30.35 18.77 15.35
CA GLY A 33 29.30 19.60 14.78
C GLY A 33 28.98 19.23 13.32
N LEU A 34 30.02 19.03 12.51
CA LEU A 34 29.87 18.58 11.13
C LEU A 34 29.25 17.18 11.06
N PHE A 35 29.66 16.27 11.95
CA PHE A 35 29.08 14.93 12.05
C PHE A 35 27.60 15.00 12.44
N CYS A 36 27.22 15.78 13.45
CA CYS A 36 25.82 15.95 13.85
C CYS A 36 24.96 16.55 12.72
N ALA A 37 25.48 17.55 12.00
CA ALA A 37 24.78 18.11 10.84
C ALA A 37 24.62 17.07 9.72
N TRP A 38 25.66 16.30 9.44
CA TRP A 38 25.63 15.22 8.44
C TRP A 38 24.63 14.12 8.81
N GLN A 39 24.63 13.67 10.07
CA GLN A 39 23.68 12.67 10.56
C GLN A 39 22.23 13.17 10.46
N THR A 40 21.97 14.43 10.82
CA THR A 40 20.64 15.03 10.72
C THR A 40 20.17 15.11 9.26
N TRP A 41 21.08 15.43 8.33
CA TRP A 41 20.78 15.48 6.91
C TRP A 41 20.47 14.10 6.32
N LEU A 42 21.22 13.07 6.71
CA LEU A 42 20.97 11.67 6.31
C LEU A 42 19.60 11.17 6.77
N ILE A 43 19.25 11.43 8.03
CA ILE A 43 17.94 11.04 8.61
C ILE A 43 16.79 11.79 7.92
N ALA A 44 16.98 13.07 7.61
CA ALA A 44 15.98 13.86 6.88
C ALA A 44 15.80 13.38 5.43
N ASP A 45 16.86 12.92 4.76
CA ASP A 45 16.80 12.41 3.39
C ASP A 45 16.13 11.02 3.30
N GLU A 46 16.42 10.11 4.25
CA GLU A 46 15.75 8.81 4.35
C GLU A 46 14.24 8.97 4.61
N GLY A 47 13.86 9.88 5.51
CA GLY A 47 12.45 10.20 5.76
C GLY A 47 11.74 10.74 4.51
N ASN A 48 12.41 11.56 3.71
CA ASN A 48 11.85 12.11 2.48
C ASN A 48 11.76 11.05 1.35
N ALA A 49 12.70 10.10 1.29
CA ALA A 49 12.64 9.00 0.34
C ALA A 49 11.44 8.07 0.62
N ILE A 50 11.22 7.70 1.88
CA ILE A 50 10.08 6.85 2.29
C ILE A 50 8.74 7.57 2.08
N ALA A 51 8.66 8.85 2.44
CA ALA A 51 7.45 9.66 2.24
C ALA A 51 7.06 9.78 0.76
N ARG A 52 8.03 9.94 -0.15
CA ARG A 52 7.77 9.98 -1.61
C ARG A 52 7.25 8.65 -2.15
N VAL A 53 7.75 7.52 -1.64
CA VAL A 53 7.26 6.20 -2.04
C VAL A 53 5.83 5.98 -1.57
N HIS A 54 5.51 6.31 -0.33
CA HIS A 54 4.14 6.22 0.17
C HIS A 54 3.19 7.16 -0.57
N ALA A 55 3.58 8.40 -0.82
CA ALA A 55 2.77 9.33 -1.61
C ALA A 55 2.48 8.81 -3.03
N ALA A 56 3.46 8.19 -3.68
CA ALA A 56 3.27 7.58 -4.99
C ALA A 56 2.36 6.34 -4.94
N GLN A 57 2.48 5.51 -3.89
CA GLN A 57 1.58 4.37 -3.68
C GLN A 57 0.15 4.84 -3.42
N ASP A 58 -0.05 5.80 -2.54
CA ASP A 58 -1.38 6.35 -2.23
C ASP A 58 -2.01 6.97 -3.48
N GLN A 59 -1.23 7.70 -4.28
CA GLN A 59 -1.71 8.25 -5.55
C GLN A 59 -2.15 7.15 -6.53
N ALA A 60 -1.40 6.05 -6.63
CA ALA A 60 -1.79 4.92 -7.47
C ALA A 60 -3.05 4.21 -6.95
N VAL A 61 -3.16 4.02 -5.63
CA VAL A 61 -4.36 3.45 -4.99
C VAL A 61 -5.57 4.35 -5.24
N HIS A 62 -5.44 5.66 -5.10
CA HIS A 62 -6.52 6.61 -5.37
C HIS A 62 -6.96 6.58 -6.84
N ALA A 63 -6.01 6.59 -7.79
CA ALA A 63 -6.35 6.52 -9.21
C ALA A 63 -7.10 5.23 -9.56
N LEU A 64 -6.69 4.09 -8.99
CA LEU A 64 -7.40 2.82 -9.17
C LEU A 64 -8.77 2.83 -8.50
N ALA A 65 -8.88 3.37 -7.29
CA ALA A 65 -10.12 3.47 -6.56
C ALA A 65 -11.15 4.34 -7.31
N ASP A 66 -10.73 5.46 -7.91
CA ASP A 66 -11.59 6.35 -8.68
C ASP A 66 -12.11 5.69 -9.96
N GLU A 67 -11.26 4.92 -10.66
CA GLU A 67 -11.70 4.17 -11.84
C GLU A 67 -12.70 3.07 -11.45
N ILE A 68 -12.41 2.32 -10.38
CA ILE A 68 -13.33 1.29 -9.86
C ILE A 68 -14.67 1.92 -9.44
N ALA A 69 -14.63 3.06 -8.75
CA ALA A 69 -15.83 3.79 -8.33
C ALA A 69 -16.64 4.28 -9.55
N THR A 70 -15.97 4.75 -10.60
CA THR A 70 -16.61 5.20 -11.85
C THR A 70 -17.31 4.04 -12.55
N GLN A 71 -16.65 2.89 -12.67
CA GLN A 71 -17.26 1.70 -13.27
C GLN A 71 -18.41 1.17 -12.43
N ARG A 72 -18.25 1.15 -11.09
CA ARG A 72 -19.32 0.80 -10.15
C ARG A 72 -20.54 1.70 -10.32
N GLY A 73 -20.34 3.01 -10.39
CA GLY A 73 -21.44 3.97 -10.56
C GLY A 73 -22.24 3.76 -11.85
N LYS A 74 -21.60 3.27 -12.93
CA LYS A 74 -22.32 2.90 -14.17
C LYS A 74 -23.21 1.68 -13.96
N VAL A 75 -22.69 0.66 -13.28
CA VAL A 75 -23.45 -0.57 -12.96
C VAL A 75 -24.61 -0.25 -12.00
N GLU A 76 -24.35 0.51 -10.95
CA GLU A 76 -25.34 0.89 -9.95
C GLU A 76 -26.48 1.71 -10.55
N LYS A 77 -26.19 2.64 -11.48
CA LYS A 77 -27.24 3.39 -12.21
C LYS A 77 -28.17 2.49 -13.01
N VAL A 78 -27.62 1.48 -13.67
CA VAL A 78 -28.42 0.52 -14.45
C VAL A 78 -29.23 -0.37 -13.52
N LEU A 79 -28.64 -0.83 -12.42
CA LEU A 79 -29.32 -1.70 -11.46
C LEU A 79 -30.41 -0.96 -10.67
N ALA A 80 -30.20 0.31 -10.33
CA ALA A 80 -31.19 1.14 -9.64
C ALA A 80 -32.46 1.39 -10.46
N ALA A 81 -32.37 1.28 -11.81
CA ALA A 81 -33.51 1.38 -12.70
C ALA A 81 -34.27 0.05 -12.88
N ALA A 82 -33.73 -1.07 -12.36
CA ALA A 82 -34.30 -2.40 -12.49
C ALA A 82 -35.00 -2.83 -11.19
N ASP A 83 -36.19 -3.43 -11.31
CA ASP A 83 -36.93 -3.94 -10.15
C ASP A 83 -36.38 -5.32 -9.73
N PRO A 84 -35.86 -5.48 -8.51
CA PRO A 84 -35.28 -6.74 -8.03
C PRO A 84 -36.24 -7.92 -8.09
N ALA A 85 -37.56 -7.71 -7.94
CA ALA A 85 -38.55 -8.78 -8.05
C ALA A 85 -38.63 -9.35 -9.48
N THR A 86 -38.51 -8.49 -10.48
CA THR A 86 -38.50 -8.89 -11.89
C THR A 86 -37.20 -9.60 -12.27
N LEU A 87 -36.07 -9.16 -11.72
CA LEU A 87 -34.76 -9.76 -11.96
C LEU A 87 -34.65 -11.20 -11.42
N MET A 88 -35.31 -11.48 -10.28
CA MET A 88 -35.29 -12.80 -9.65
C MET A 88 -36.31 -13.78 -10.23
N SER A 89 -37.26 -13.30 -11.05
CA SER A 89 -38.27 -14.16 -11.69
C SER A 89 -37.67 -15.06 -12.79
N ASP A 90 -36.70 -14.54 -13.54
CA ASP A 90 -35.84 -15.30 -14.46
C ASP A 90 -34.43 -14.68 -14.44
N PRO A 91 -33.55 -15.11 -13.53
CA PRO A 91 -32.23 -14.50 -13.34
C PRO A 91 -31.30 -14.68 -14.53
N VAL A 92 -31.48 -15.73 -15.33
CA VAL A 92 -30.61 -15.97 -16.50
C VAL A 92 -30.98 -15.02 -17.64
N GLN A 93 -32.28 -14.91 -17.97
CA GLN A 93 -32.72 -13.98 -19.02
C GLN A 93 -32.54 -12.52 -18.59
N SER A 94 -32.78 -12.22 -17.31
CA SER A 94 -32.56 -10.88 -16.76
C SER A 94 -31.09 -10.47 -16.81
N ALA A 95 -30.16 -11.38 -16.50
CA ALA A 95 -28.73 -11.11 -16.64
C ALA A 95 -28.33 -10.86 -18.11
N ILE A 96 -28.89 -11.59 -19.07
CA ILE A 96 -28.64 -11.36 -20.50
C ILE A 96 -29.17 -9.98 -20.93
N ALA A 97 -30.37 -9.61 -20.48
CA ALA A 97 -30.98 -8.32 -20.77
C ALA A 97 -30.17 -7.16 -20.16
N LEU A 98 -29.73 -7.30 -18.91
CA LEU A 98 -28.94 -6.29 -18.22
C LEU A 98 -27.53 -6.15 -18.85
N ARG A 99 -26.94 -7.26 -19.31
CA ARG A 99 -25.66 -7.25 -20.05
C ARG A 99 -25.73 -6.43 -21.33
N LYS A 100 -26.88 -6.37 -22.02
CA LYS A 100 -27.04 -5.49 -23.20
C LYS A 100 -26.93 -4.00 -22.84
N GLN A 101 -27.27 -3.63 -21.60
CA GLN A 101 -27.15 -2.27 -21.09
C GLN A 101 -25.77 -1.99 -20.47
N LEU A 102 -24.98 -3.03 -20.20
CA LEU A 102 -23.64 -2.98 -19.62
C LEU A 102 -22.62 -3.65 -20.55
N PRO A 103 -22.32 -3.06 -21.72
CA PRO A 103 -21.42 -3.67 -22.70
C PRO A 103 -19.99 -3.86 -22.17
N GLN A 104 -19.58 -3.12 -21.14
CA GLN A 104 -18.28 -3.30 -20.48
C GLN A 104 -18.19 -4.55 -19.56
N VAL A 105 -19.30 -5.24 -19.32
CA VAL A 105 -19.34 -6.41 -18.42
C VAL A 105 -19.15 -7.70 -19.23
N GLU A 106 -18.04 -8.39 -18.99
CA GLU A 106 -17.72 -9.66 -19.66
C GLU A 106 -18.63 -10.80 -19.18
N LYS A 107 -18.91 -10.84 -17.87
CA LYS A 107 -19.76 -11.86 -17.25
C LYS A 107 -20.64 -11.22 -16.18
N LEU A 108 -21.95 -11.49 -16.26
CA LEU A 108 -22.93 -11.06 -15.27
C LEU A 108 -23.71 -12.28 -14.79
N GLU A 109 -23.73 -12.49 -13.48
CA GLU A 109 -24.45 -13.56 -12.81
C GLU A 109 -25.29 -12.95 -11.69
N LEU A 110 -26.57 -13.30 -11.64
CA LEU A 110 -27.52 -12.87 -10.61
C LEU A 110 -27.74 -14.05 -9.65
N TYR A 111 -27.66 -13.77 -8.35
CA TYR A 111 -27.83 -14.76 -7.29
C TYR A 111 -28.95 -14.33 -6.33
N SER A 112 -29.67 -15.32 -5.79
CA SER A 112 -30.70 -15.05 -4.79
C SER A 112 -30.08 -14.73 -3.42
N GLY A 113 -30.79 -13.94 -2.62
CA GLY A 113 -30.38 -13.60 -1.25
C GLY A 113 -30.34 -14.80 -0.31
N ASP A 114 -31.10 -15.86 -0.61
CA ASP A 114 -31.18 -17.09 0.18
C ASP A 114 -29.95 -18.01 -0.02
N LEU A 115 -29.02 -17.67 -0.91
CA LEU A 115 -27.76 -18.40 -1.19
C LEU A 115 -27.94 -19.91 -1.42
N HIS A 116 -29.12 -20.35 -1.82
CA HIS A 116 -29.43 -21.76 -2.05
C HIS A 116 -28.51 -22.36 -3.12
N GLU A 117 -28.05 -21.52 -4.05
CA GLU A 117 -27.11 -21.87 -5.12
C GLU A 117 -25.69 -22.06 -4.59
N VAL A 118 -25.27 -21.32 -3.55
CA VAL A 118 -23.94 -21.45 -2.93
C VAL A 118 -23.89 -22.67 -2.01
N LEU A 119 -24.98 -22.94 -1.29
CA LEU A 119 -25.06 -24.06 -0.36
C LEU A 119 -25.12 -25.42 -1.06
N LYS A 120 -25.63 -25.48 -2.31
CA LYS A 120 -25.68 -26.70 -3.12
C LYS A 120 -24.55 -26.80 -4.15
N ALA A 121 -23.82 -25.72 -4.44
CA ALA A 121 -22.74 -25.73 -5.42
C ALA A 121 -21.44 -26.32 -4.86
N ASN A 122 -20.67 -26.95 -5.74
CA ASN A 122 -19.31 -27.37 -5.44
C ASN A 122 -18.43 -26.12 -5.28
N TYR A 123 -18.01 -25.80 -4.05
CA TYR A 123 -17.15 -24.64 -3.75
C TYR A 123 -15.84 -24.60 -4.55
N ARG A 124 -15.35 -25.75 -5.03
CA ARG A 124 -14.18 -25.83 -5.91
C ARG A 124 -14.43 -25.24 -7.30
N GLU A 125 -15.66 -25.30 -7.78
CA GLU A 125 -16.08 -24.76 -9.09
C GLU A 125 -16.73 -23.38 -8.95
N PHE A 126 -17.39 -23.13 -7.81
CA PHE A 126 -18.06 -21.86 -7.50
C PHE A 126 -17.08 -20.74 -7.13
N GLY A 127 -15.98 -21.09 -6.47
CA GLY A 127 -14.92 -20.18 -6.04
C GLY A 127 -15.15 -19.59 -4.64
N TYR A 128 -14.14 -19.74 -3.77
CA TYR A 128 -14.21 -19.30 -2.37
C TYR A 128 -14.42 -17.79 -2.21
N ALA A 129 -13.80 -16.98 -3.06
CA ALA A 129 -13.96 -15.52 -3.01
C ALA A 129 -15.40 -15.08 -3.28
N LYS A 130 -16.07 -15.74 -4.24
CA LYS A 130 -17.48 -15.48 -4.57
C LYS A 130 -18.40 -15.86 -3.41
N ALA A 131 -18.15 -17.02 -2.78
CA ALA A 131 -18.90 -17.46 -1.61
C ALA A 131 -18.75 -16.47 -0.43
N ALA A 132 -17.52 -16.02 -0.16
CA ALA A 132 -17.26 -15.04 0.89
C ALA A 132 -18.00 -13.70 0.62
N GLN A 133 -18.00 -13.23 -0.63
CA GLN A 133 -18.72 -12.01 -0.99
C GLN A 133 -20.23 -12.14 -0.80
N LEU A 134 -20.82 -13.28 -1.19
CA LEU A 134 -22.25 -13.53 -1.02
C LEU A 134 -22.64 -13.70 0.46
N MET A 135 -21.79 -14.35 1.26
CA MET A 135 -21.98 -14.41 2.72
C MET A 135 -21.88 -13.02 3.36
N ALA A 136 -20.92 -12.19 2.93
CA ALA A 136 -20.79 -10.82 3.40
C ALA A 136 -21.99 -9.93 2.98
N ALA A 137 -22.56 -10.19 1.80
CA ALA A 137 -23.74 -9.47 1.31
C ALA A 137 -25.00 -9.79 2.13
N GLN A 138 -25.15 -11.01 2.66
CA GLN A 138 -26.26 -11.36 3.57
C GLN A 138 -26.17 -10.65 4.92
N GLY A 139 -24.95 -10.42 5.43
CA GLY A 139 -24.72 -9.76 6.71
C GLY A 139 -24.68 -8.24 6.65
N ALA A 140 -24.69 -7.64 5.45
CA ALA A 140 -24.62 -6.20 5.27
C ALA A 140 -26.02 -5.58 5.33
N GLU A 141 -26.36 -4.94 6.45
CA GLU A 141 -27.54 -4.07 6.50
C GLU A 141 -27.26 -2.79 5.69
N GLY A 142 -27.90 -2.65 4.52
CA GLY A 142 -27.83 -1.44 3.69
C GLY A 142 -27.26 -1.69 2.29
N THR A 143 -26.41 -0.77 1.81
CA THR A 143 -25.88 -0.78 0.44
C THR A 143 -24.98 -2.01 0.23
N PRO A 144 -25.25 -2.88 -0.76
CA PRO A 144 -24.50 -4.11 -0.93
C PRO A 144 -23.00 -3.85 -1.11
N LEU A 145 -22.19 -4.65 -0.42
CA LEU A 145 -20.74 -4.61 -0.49
C LEU A 145 -20.28 -5.05 -1.89
N ALA A 146 -19.87 -4.09 -2.71
CA ALA A 146 -19.17 -4.38 -3.96
C ALA A 146 -17.69 -4.68 -3.64
N GLN A 147 -17.22 -5.87 -3.98
CA GLN A 147 -15.81 -6.24 -3.86
C GLN A 147 -15.19 -6.37 -5.25
N SER A 148 -14.06 -5.72 -5.46
CA SER A 148 -13.19 -5.94 -6.61
C SER A 148 -12.03 -6.84 -6.18
N VAL A 149 -11.98 -8.06 -6.70
CA VAL A 149 -10.87 -8.98 -6.45
C VAL A 149 -10.00 -9.01 -7.70
N SER A 150 -8.71 -8.71 -7.55
CA SER A 150 -7.74 -8.99 -8.61
C SER A 150 -7.48 -10.49 -8.62
N TYR A 151 -7.93 -11.17 -9.67
CA TYR A 151 -7.39 -12.50 -9.99
C TYR A 151 -5.96 -12.27 -10.45
N GLY A 152 -5.00 -12.40 -9.53
CA GLY A 152 -3.59 -12.50 -9.89
C GLY A 152 -3.49 -13.63 -10.92
N GLY A 153 -3.01 -13.29 -12.13
CA GLY A 153 -2.82 -14.25 -13.20
C GLY A 153 -2.15 -15.49 -12.62
N SER A 154 -2.79 -16.64 -12.77
CA SER A 154 -2.30 -17.93 -12.33
C SER A 154 -1.05 -18.28 -13.13
N ASP A 155 0.07 -17.66 -12.78
CA ASP A 155 1.39 -18.09 -13.16
C ASP A 155 2.40 -17.67 -12.09
N ARG A 156 2.43 -18.47 -11.03
CA ARG A 156 3.62 -18.63 -10.19
C ARG A 156 3.83 -20.13 -9.97
N ARG A 157 4.46 -20.73 -10.99
CA ARG A 157 5.30 -21.95 -10.98
C ARG A 157 4.73 -23.21 -10.33
#